data_AF-X0W1E1-F1
#
_entry.id   AF-X0W1E1-F1
#
_cell.length_a   1.000
_cell.length_b   1.000
_cell.length_c   1.000
_cell.angle_alpha   90.00
_cell.angle_beta   90.00
_cell.angle_gamma   90.00
#
_symmetry.space_group_name_H-M   'P 1'
#
loop_
_entity.id
_entity.type
_entity.pdbx_description
1 polymer ?
#
loop_
_entity_poly.entity_id
_entity_poly.type
_entity_poly.pdbx_seq_one_letter_code
_entity_poly.pdbx_strand_id
1 'polypeptide(L)'
;DFTESTVEASAMSGSLLGGRVSLDIETVKAQRPPAWRIRAQGEIDTAELVPLLQSWVIDENVKGVAPWTGTLAVDGGTAQLEINSDLSGVGITLPAPLSKGPDEKRESTVRASYGRDKHLYQFESGLLKGSLEYRRSESGLMIRNGVVALGKVKPGLPPTQGIRIEIRQPFLNADKWLAVLAPDEVNRPAQPRAFQSALRVVELELDEVRLLSRNLGATNARAISGNGRDWKAWISGDFISGQITAALTSKGEPNNYTMN
;
A
#
# COMPACT_ATOMS: atom_id res chain seq x y z
N ASP A 1 5.32 21.48 -31.51
CA ASP A 1 4.66 21.40 -32.83
C ASP A 1 3.67 20.25 -32.88
N PHE A 2 2.54 20.44 -33.57
CA PHE A 2 1.52 19.41 -33.77
C PHE A 2 1.49 19.00 -35.25
N THR A 3 1.81 17.74 -35.55
CA THR A 3 1.50 17.16 -36.87
C THR A 3 0.73 15.84 -36.66
N GLU A 4 0.05 15.35 -37.71
CA GLU A 4 -0.75 14.10 -37.71
C GLU A 4 0.00 12.84 -37.22
N SER A 5 1.32 12.92 -37.03
CA SER A 5 2.19 11.81 -36.62
C SER A 5 3.13 12.11 -35.44
N THR A 6 3.21 13.36 -34.96
CA THR A 6 4.08 13.75 -33.84
C THR A 6 3.41 14.81 -32.95
N VAL A 7 3.40 14.54 -31.65
CA VAL A 7 3.13 15.53 -30.61
C VAL A 7 4.43 15.75 -29.85
N GLU A 8 4.92 16.98 -29.90
CA GLU A 8 5.95 17.51 -29.01
C GLU A 8 5.35 18.75 -28.35
N ALA A 9 5.02 18.60 -27.08
CA ALA A 9 4.45 19.64 -26.24
C ALA A 9 5.30 19.76 -24.98
N SER A 10 6.01 20.87 -24.88
CA SER A 10 6.93 21.16 -23.79
C SER A 10 6.31 22.18 -22.84
N ALA A 11 6.60 22.03 -21.55
CA ALA A 11 6.23 22.97 -20.50
C ALA A 11 4.71 23.23 -20.38
N MET A 12 3.90 22.18 -20.51
CA MET A 12 2.48 22.28 -20.19
C MET A 12 2.31 22.35 -18.67
N SER A 13 1.64 23.41 -18.18
CA SER A 13 1.35 23.60 -16.76
C SER A 13 -0.12 23.34 -16.46
N GLY A 14 -0.41 22.69 -15.34
CA GLY A 14 -1.76 22.50 -14.83
C GLY A 14 -1.81 22.33 -13.32
N SER A 15 -2.96 21.91 -12.81
CA SER A 15 -3.16 21.51 -11.42
C SER A 15 -3.56 20.05 -11.33
N LEU A 16 -2.91 19.28 -10.46
CA LEU A 16 -3.21 17.88 -10.20
C LEU A 16 -3.03 17.60 -8.71
N LEU A 17 -4.02 16.97 -8.07
CA LEU A 17 -3.96 16.51 -6.67
C LEU A 17 -3.49 17.62 -5.71
N GLY A 18 -4.10 18.80 -5.83
CA GLY A 18 -3.86 19.94 -4.95
C GLY A 18 -2.60 20.75 -5.27
N GLY A 19 -1.73 20.27 -6.17
CA GLY A 19 -0.48 20.93 -6.53
C GLY A 19 -0.41 21.40 -7.99
N ARG A 20 0.54 22.30 -8.29
CA ARG A 20 0.89 22.61 -9.68
C ARG A 20 1.72 21.48 -10.25
N VAL A 21 1.45 21.13 -11.51
CA VAL A 21 2.20 20.13 -12.26
C VAL A 21 2.73 20.74 -13.54
N SER A 22 3.98 20.42 -13.88
CA SER A 22 4.59 20.65 -15.19
C SER A 22 4.75 19.30 -15.87
N LEU A 23 4.43 19.22 -17.15
CA LEU A 23 4.57 18.00 -17.93
C LEU A 23 5.09 18.25 -19.35
N ASP A 24 5.85 17.28 -19.84
CA ASP A 24 6.42 17.23 -21.17
C ASP A 24 5.99 15.93 -21.85
N ILE A 25 5.57 16.04 -23.11
CA ILE A 25 5.13 14.91 -23.92
C ILE A 25 6.04 14.75 -25.12
N GLU A 26 6.57 13.53 -25.28
CA GLU A 26 7.46 13.12 -26.36
C GLU A 26 6.84 11.94 -27.13
N THR A 27 6.84 12.01 -28.45
CA THR A 27 6.55 10.84 -29.30
C THR A 27 7.82 10.02 -29.49
N VAL A 28 7.87 8.82 -28.90
CA VAL A 28 9.05 7.95 -28.89
C VAL A 28 9.17 7.13 -30.17
N LYS A 29 8.04 6.67 -30.72
CA LYS A 29 7.97 5.95 -31.99
C LYS A 29 6.78 6.44 -32.80
N ALA A 30 7.04 6.92 -34.01
CA ALA A 30 6.03 7.30 -34.99
C ALA A 30 5.41 6.05 -35.65
N GLN A 31 4.59 5.32 -34.91
CA GLN A 31 3.83 4.15 -35.39
C GLN A 31 2.31 4.39 -35.22
N ARG A 32 1.44 3.43 -35.57
CA ARG A 32 -0.03 3.55 -35.38
C ARG A 32 -0.55 2.42 -34.47
N PRO A 33 -0.98 2.69 -33.22
CA PRO A 33 -0.93 3.98 -32.52
C PRO A 33 0.51 4.35 -32.09
N PRO A 34 0.86 5.65 -32.03
CA PRO A 34 2.20 6.10 -31.68
C PRO A 34 2.57 5.71 -30.24
N ALA A 35 3.86 5.48 -30.01
CA ALA A 35 4.37 5.28 -28.66
C ALA A 35 4.72 6.64 -28.05
N TRP A 36 4.23 6.91 -26.84
CA TRP A 36 4.44 8.18 -26.14
C TRP A 36 5.20 8.00 -24.85
N ARG A 37 5.91 9.05 -24.46
CA ARG A 37 6.46 9.23 -23.12
C ARG A 37 6.00 10.57 -22.57
N ILE A 38 5.42 10.54 -21.38
CA ILE A 38 5.02 11.71 -20.63
C ILE A 38 5.93 11.78 -19.41
N ARG A 39 6.62 12.90 -19.23
CA ARG A 39 7.34 13.21 -17.99
C ARG A 39 6.57 14.29 -17.26
N ALA A 40 6.43 14.16 -15.95
CA ALA A 40 5.75 15.14 -15.13
C ALA A 40 6.49 15.36 -13.81
N GLN A 41 6.37 16.56 -13.27
CA GLN A 41 6.86 16.90 -11.94
C GLN A 41 5.92 17.91 -11.29
N GLY A 42 5.80 17.85 -9.98
CA GLY A 42 4.94 18.76 -9.25
C GLY A 42 4.95 18.48 -7.75
N GLU A 43 3.92 18.98 -7.11
CA GLU A 43 3.63 18.71 -5.70
C GLU A 43 2.32 17.94 -5.58
N ILE A 44 2.17 17.18 -4.50
CA ILE A 44 0.96 16.46 -4.17
C ILE A 44 0.58 16.74 -2.73
N ASP A 45 -0.65 17.18 -2.50
CA ASP A 45 -1.25 17.24 -1.17
C ASP A 45 -1.78 15.86 -0.80
N THR A 46 -1.36 15.32 0.35
CA THR A 46 -1.79 13.98 0.78
C THR A 46 -3.29 13.90 1.07
N ALA A 47 -3.96 15.04 1.33
CA ALA A 47 -5.42 15.08 1.47
C ALA A 47 -6.14 14.63 0.18
N GLU A 48 -5.56 14.92 -0.98
CA GLU A 48 -6.12 14.59 -2.29
C GLU A 48 -5.97 13.10 -2.64
N LEU A 49 -5.13 12.36 -1.89
CA LEU A 49 -4.99 10.91 -2.02
C LEU A 49 -6.07 10.14 -1.27
N VAL A 50 -6.72 10.75 -0.27
CA VAL A 50 -7.71 10.07 0.59
C VAL A 50 -8.89 9.50 -0.23
N PRO A 51 -9.50 10.23 -1.19
CA PRO A 51 -10.59 9.67 -2.00
C PRO A 51 -10.16 8.50 -2.88
N LEU A 52 -8.89 8.48 -3.31
CA LEU A 52 -8.32 7.44 -4.17
C LEU A 52 -7.98 6.16 -3.40
N LEU A 53 -7.37 6.33 -2.21
CA LEU A 53 -6.93 5.22 -1.38
C LEU A 53 -8.05 4.68 -0.49
N GLN A 54 -9.06 5.52 -0.22
CA GLN A 54 -10.20 5.22 0.65
C GLN A 54 -9.76 4.61 1.99
N SER A 55 -8.67 5.14 2.55
CA SER A 55 -8.04 4.61 3.75
C SER A 55 -8.03 5.66 4.85
N TRP A 56 -8.84 5.42 5.88
CA TRP A 56 -8.90 6.28 7.06
C TRP A 56 -7.55 6.34 7.81
N VAL A 57 -6.79 5.24 7.79
CA VAL A 57 -5.44 5.20 8.38
C VAL A 57 -4.54 6.23 7.70
N ILE A 58 -4.63 6.35 6.37
CA ILE A 58 -3.85 7.33 5.61
C ILE A 58 -4.37 8.74 5.88
N ASP A 59 -5.70 8.93 5.87
CA ASP A 59 -6.29 10.23 6.14
C ASP A 59 -5.82 10.77 7.50
N GLU A 60 -5.97 10.01 8.58
CA GLU A 60 -5.65 10.49 9.92
C GLU A 60 -4.14 10.64 10.18
N ASN A 61 -3.29 9.85 9.51
CA ASN A 61 -1.88 9.73 9.90
C ASN A 61 -0.86 10.20 8.86
N VAL A 62 -1.28 10.62 7.67
CA VAL A 62 -0.38 11.05 6.60
C VAL A 62 -0.80 12.43 6.10
N LYS A 63 -0.09 13.46 6.54
CA LYS A 63 -0.44 14.86 6.27
C LYS A 63 0.75 15.63 5.70
N GLY A 64 0.47 16.49 4.73
CA GLY A 64 1.43 17.44 4.18
C GLY A 64 1.43 17.47 2.67
N VAL A 65 2.39 18.19 2.11
CA VAL A 65 2.61 18.32 0.68
C VAL A 65 4.00 17.78 0.37
N ALA A 66 4.12 16.94 -0.66
CA ALA A 66 5.41 16.39 -1.09
C ALA A 66 5.68 16.69 -2.57
N PRO A 67 6.95 16.97 -2.94
CA PRO A 67 7.36 17.00 -4.33
C PRO A 67 7.36 15.58 -4.91
N TRP A 68 7.06 15.46 -6.20
CA TRP A 68 7.13 14.21 -6.93
C TRP A 68 7.59 14.41 -8.38
N THR A 69 8.15 13.34 -8.94
CA THR A 69 8.43 13.21 -10.38
C THR A 69 7.79 11.94 -10.90
N GLY A 70 7.39 11.93 -12.17
CA GLY A 70 6.73 10.78 -12.77
C GLY A 70 7.02 10.63 -14.25
N THR A 71 7.01 9.38 -14.71
CA THR A 71 7.11 9.02 -16.12
C THR A 71 6.00 8.05 -16.47
N LEU A 72 5.26 8.33 -17.54
CA LEU A 72 4.29 7.42 -18.14
C LEU A 72 4.73 7.10 -19.58
N ALA A 73 5.05 5.85 -19.84
CA ALA A 73 5.35 5.35 -21.18
C ALA A 73 4.18 4.52 -21.71
N VAL A 74 3.72 4.80 -22.92
CA VAL A 74 2.62 4.09 -23.59
C VAL A 74 3.13 3.53 -24.91
N ASP A 75 3.03 2.22 -25.11
CA ASP A 75 3.42 1.54 -26.36
C ASP A 75 2.48 0.36 -26.63
N GLY A 76 1.92 0.30 -27.84
CA GLY A 76 1.18 -0.88 -28.32
C GLY A 76 0.00 -1.34 -27.46
N GLY A 77 -0.70 -0.40 -26.79
CA GLY A 77 -1.83 -0.72 -25.90
C GLY A 77 -1.42 -1.17 -24.49
N THR A 78 -0.15 -1.01 -24.14
CA THR A 78 0.36 -1.15 -22.77
C THR A 78 0.82 0.20 -22.23
N ALA A 79 0.82 0.36 -20.91
CA ALA A 79 1.37 1.55 -20.27
C ALA A 79 2.23 1.17 -19.05
N GLN A 80 3.29 1.96 -18.81
CA GLN A 80 4.19 1.83 -17.67
C GLN A 80 4.30 3.19 -16.99
N LEU A 81 3.88 3.25 -15.74
CA LEU A 81 3.95 4.42 -14.88
C LEU A 81 5.02 4.20 -13.81
N GLU A 82 5.86 5.19 -13.59
CA GLU A 82 6.74 5.29 -12.44
C GLU A 82 6.58 6.66 -11.81
N ILE A 83 6.41 6.72 -10.49
CA ILE A 83 6.34 7.95 -9.69
C ILE A 83 7.37 7.83 -8.58
N ASN A 84 8.15 8.88 -8.36
CA ASN A 84 9.18 8.98 -7.33
C ASN A 84 8.96 10.23 -6.47
N SER A 85 9.15 10.10 -5.16
CA SER A 85 9.08 11.21 -4.19
C SER A 85 10.02 10.94 -3.02
N ASP A 86 10.64 11.98 -2.47
CA ASP A 86 11.41 11.89 -1.22
C ASP A 86 10.54 12.11 0.02
N LEU A 87 9.23 12.32 -0.15
CA LEU A 87 8.25 12.60 0.90
C LEU A 87 8.65 13.75 1.86
N SER A 88 9.52 14.65 1.43
CA SER A 88 9.82 15.87 2.18
C SER A 88 8.56 16.71 2.31
N GLY A 89 8.32 17.29 3.50
CA GLY A 89 7.09 18.03 3.80
C GLY A 89 5.90 17.19 4.26
N VAL A 90 5.99 15.85 4.20
CA VAL A 90 4.94 14.92 4.67
C VAL A 90 5.31 14.33 6.02
N GLY A 91 4.44 14.53 7.02
CA GLY A 91 4.50 13.84 8.31
C GLY A 91 3.72 12.53 8.30
N ILE A 92 4.29 11.49 8.92
CA ILE A 92 3.62 10.20 9.14
C ILE A 92 3.58 9.92 10.63
N THR A 93 2.38 9.93 11.22
CA THR A 93 2.16 9.71 12.66
C THR A 93 1.84 8.26 13.02
N LEU A 94 1.93 7.34 12.05
CA LEU A 94 1.82 5.91 12.29
C LEU A 94 2.87 5.44 13.31
N PRO A 95 2.59 4.39 14.10
CA PRO A 95 3.58 3.86 15.04
C PRO A 95 4.85 3.39 14.33
N ALA A 96 5.95 3.32 15.09
CA ALA A 96 7.18 2.72 14.61
C ALA A 96 6.91 1.29 14.06
N PRO A 97 7.53 0.92 12.94
CA PRO A 97 8.64 1.61 12.27
C PRO A 97 8.22 2.59 11.15
N LEU A 98 6.93 2.92 11.00
CA LEU A 98 6.46 3.75 9.88
C LEU A 98 6.45 5.26 10.17
N SER A 99 6.57 5.66 11.43
CA SER A 99 6.64 7.07 11.83
C SER A 99 7.68 7.84 11.00
N LYS A 100 7.36 9.08 10.65
CA LYS A 100 8.23 9.98 9.88
C LYS A 100 7.95 11.43 10.28
N GLY A 101 8.98 12.22 10.55
CA GLY A 101 8.83 13.67 10.71
C GLY A 101 8.61 14.39 9.35
N PRO A 102 7.99 15.58 9.31
CA PRO A 102 7.83 16.33 8.05
C PRO A 102 9.17 16.71 7.41
N ASP A 103 10.20 16.97 8.21
CA ASP A 103 11.55 17.34 7.75
C ASP A 103 12.44 16.14 7.37
N GLU A 104 12.01 14.92 7.68
CA GLU A 104 12.71 13.69 7.30
C GLU A 104 12.49 13.41 5.81
N LYS A 105 13.46 12.81 5.13
CA LYS A 105 13.28 12.30 3.76
C LYS A 105 13.07 10.80 3.78
N ARG A 106 12.16 10.31 2.94
CA ARG A 106 11.90 8.90 2.70
C ARG A 106 11.63 8.66 1.22
N GLU A 107 12.66 8.23 0.52
CA GLU A 107 12.57 7.81 -0.88
C GLU A 107 11.45 6.79 -1.04
N SER A 108 10.55 7.12 -1.95
CA SER A 108 9.33 6.38 -2.20
C SER A 108 9.09 6.28 -3.70
N THR A 109 8.83 5.07 -4.18
CA THR A 109 8.57 4.79 -5.58
C THR A 109 7.28 4.02 -5.72
N VAL A 110 6.46 4.42 -6.69
CA VAL A 110 5.29 3.66 -7.14
C VAL A 110 5.48 3.32 -8.61
N ARG A 111 5.35 2.05 -8.97
CA ARG A 111 5.35 1.58 -10.35
C ARG A 111 4.03 0.93 -10.69
N ALA A 112 3.49 1.20 -11.87
CA ALA A 112 2.30 0.54 -12.36
C ALA A 112 2.44 0.11 -13.82
N SER A 113 2.15 -1.15 -14.11
CA SER A 113 2.11 -1.71 -15.46
C SER A 113 0.68 -2.00 -15.84
N TYR A 114 0.22 -1.47 -16.96
CA TYR A 114 -1.12 -1.68 -17.50
C TYR A 114 -1.02 -2.53 -18.76
N GLY A 115 -1.44 -3.80 -18.65
CA GLY A 115 -1.65 -4.69 -19.78
C GLY A 115 -3.12 -4.84 -20.15
N ARG A 116 -3.41 -5.73 -21.10
CA ARG A 116 -4.79 -5.99 -21.57
C ARG A 116 -5.68 -6.61 -20.49
N ASP A 117 -5.14 -7.61 -19.76
CA ASP A 117 -5.92 -8.42 -18.81
C ASP A 117 -5.43 -8.30 -17.36
N LYS A 118 -4.24 -7.71 -17.17
CA LYS A 118 -3.54 -7.65 -15.88
C LYS A 118 -2.96 -6.25 -15.68
N HIS A 119 -3.10 -5.77 -14.45
CA HIS A 119 -2.45 -4.55 -14.00
C HIS A 119 -1.59 -4.89 -12.79
N LEU A 120 -0.33 -4.48 -12.80
CA LEU A 120 0.60 -4.71 -11.71
C LEU A 120 0.92 -3.38 -11.06
N TYR A 121 0.76 -3.29 -9.74
CA TYR A 121 1.12 -2.12 -8.94
C TYR A 121 2.18 -2.52 -7.94
N GLN A 122 3.29 -1.82 -7.94
CA GLN A 122 4.40 -2.02 -7.02
C GLN A 122 4.67 -0.72 -6.29
N PHE A 123 5.07 -0.83 -5.02
CA PHE A 123 5.47 0.33 -4.24
C PHE A 123 6.62 -0.02 -3.31
N GLU A 124 7.42 0.99 -2.99
CA GLU A 124 8.50 0.95 -2.02
C GLU A 124 8.57 2.30 -1.31
N SER A 125 8.71 2.29 0.02
CA SER A 125 8.87 3.49 0.85
C SER A 125 9.55 3.10 2.16
N GLY A 126 10.85 3.35 2.27
CA GLY A 126 11.66 2.90 3.41
C GLY A 126 11.60 1.39 3.60
N LEU A 127 11.07 0.93 4.74
CA LEU A 127 10.92 -0.50 5.05
C LEU A 127 9.68 -1.15 4.44
N LEU A 128 8.74 -0.35 3.93
CA LEU A 128 7.49 -0.81 3.38
C LEU A 128 7.63 -1.04 1.87
N LYS A 129 7.20 -2.21 1.41
CA LYS A 129 7.15 -2.52 -0.03
C LYS A 129 6.00 -3.45 -0.36
N GLY A 130 5.56 -3.44 -1.61
CA GLY A 130 4.49 -4.32 -2.04
C GLY A 130 4.38 -4.47 -3.53
N SER A 131 3.63 -5.50 -3.91
CA SER A 131 3.30 -5.84 -5.29
C SER A 131 1.89 -6.42 -5.31
N LEU A 132 0.97 -5.78 -6.01
CA LEU A 132 -0.43 -6.15 -6.14
C LEU A 132 -0.76 -6.33 -7.62
N GLU A 133 -1.24 -7.51 -7.99
CA GLU A 133 -1.77 -7.77 -9.31
C GLU A 133 -3.30 -7.68 -9.29
N TYR A 134 -3.84 -6.85 -10.17
CA TYR A 134 -5.26 -6.71 -10.42
C TYR A 134 -5.63 -7.36 -11.76
N ARG A 135 -6.82 -7.93 -11.82
CA ARG A 135 -7.46 -8.37 -13.05
C ARG A 135 -8.76 -7.62 -13.25
N ARG A 136 -9.14 -7.47 -14.50
CA ARG A 136 -10.47 -6.98 -14.87
C ARG A 136 -11.51 -8.06 -14.55
N SER A 137 -12.61 -7.66 -13.92
CA SER A 137 -13.83 -8.43 -13.69
C SER A 137 -15.03 -7.66 -14.23
N GLU A 138 -16.19 -8.30 -14.28
CA GLU A 138 -17.46 -7.66 -14.67
C GLU A 138 -17.83 -6.47 -13.76
N SER A 139 -17.38 -6.51 -12.51
CA SER A 139 -17.63 -5.48 -11.48
C SER A 139 -16.53 -4.43 -11.35
N GLY A 140 -15.47 -4.48 -12.18
CA GLY A 140 -14.36 -3.53 -12.14
C GLY A 140 -12.98 -4.19 -12.02
N LEU A 141 -12.07 -3.58 -11.28
CA LEU A 141 -10.75 -4.16 -10.99
C LEU A 141 -10.82 -4.97 -9.70
N MET A 142 -10.42 -6.24 -9.76
CA MET A 142 -10.31 -7.11 -8.60
C MET A 142 -8.86 -7.45 -8.32
N ILE A 143 -8.47 -7.46 -7.05
CA ILE A 143 -7.16 -7.94 -6.64
C ILE A 143 -7.10 -9.45 -6.90
N ARG A 144 -6.20 -9.88 -7.78
CA ARG A 144 -5.94 -11.30 -8.03
C ARG A 144 -5.03 -11.85 -6.96
N ASN A 145 -3.83 -11.30 -6.84
CA ASN A 145 -2.89 -11.69 -5.80
C ASN A 145 -1.90 -10.57 -5.46
N GLY A 146 -1.23 -10.68 -4.33
CA GLY A 146 -0.19 -9.73 -3.97
C GLY A 146 0.52 -10.03 -2.65
N VAL A 147 1.59 -9.29 -2.44
CA VAL A 147 2.37 -9.28 -1.20
C VAL A 147 2.59 -7.84 -0.76
N VAL A 148 2.41 -7.58 0.53
CA VAL A 148 2.80 -6.33 1.19
C VAL A 148 3.73 -6.72 2.32
N ALA A 149 4.83 -6.00 2.48
CA ALA A 149 5.80 -6.34 3.47
C ALA A 149 6.44 -5.14 4.16
N LEU A 150 6.73 -5.34 5.44
CA LEU A 150 7.38 -4.37 6.30
C LEU A 150 8.68 -4.97 6.87
N GLY A 151 9.81 -4.57 6.30
CA GLY A 151 11.15 -5.06 6.64
C GLY A 151 11.75 -6.01 5.61
N LYS A 152 12.58 -6.95 6.05
CA LYS A 152 13.27 -7.90 5.17
C LYS A 152 12.30 -8.98 4.68
N VAL A 153 11.90 -8.88 3.41
CA VAL A 153 11.08 -9.88 2.70
C VAL A 153 11.84 -11.16 2.45
N LYS A 154 11.22 -12.30 2.75
CA LYS A 154 11.72 -13.60 2.29
C LYS A 154 11.38 -13.76 0.81
N PRO A 155 12.29 -14.26 -0.03
CA PRO A 155 11.94 -14.66 -1.38
C PRO A 155 10.82 -15.71 -1.30
N GLY A 156 9.63 -15.37 -1.82
CA GLY A 156 8.47 -16.24 -1.77
C GLY A 156 7.47 -15.83 -2.83
N LEU A 157 6.88 -16.82 -3.51
CA LEU A 157 5.82 -16.56 -4.46
C LEU A 157 4.62 -15.92 -3.73
N PRO A 158 3.97 -14.89 -4.30
CA PRO A 158 2.71 -14.40 -3.76
C PRO A 158 1.69 -15.55 -3.73
N PRO A 159 0.70 -15.49 -2.84
CA PRO A 159 -0.37 -16.49 -2.84
C PRO A 159 -1.03 -16.57 -4.23
N THR A 160 -1.55 -17.73 -4.59
CA THR A 160 -2.23 -17.93 -5.88
C THR A 160 -3.42 -16.97 -6.03
N GLN A 161 -4.09 -16.66 -4.91
CA GLN A 161 -5.16 -15.67 -4.80
C GLN A 161 -5.08 -14.88 -3.50
N GLY A 162 -5.44 -13.59 -3.55
CA GLY A 162 -5.51 -12.70 -2.41
C GLY A 162 -4.16 -12.12 -1.98
N ILE A 163 -4.13 -11.54 -0.79
CA ILE A 163 -2.99 -10.74 -0.32
C ILE A 163 -2.35 -11.43 0.87
N ARG A 164 -1.02 -11.49 0.83
CA ARG A 164 -0.19 -11.84 1.98
C ARG A 164 0.47 -10.59 2.54
N ILE A 165 0.42 -10.42 3.86
CA ILE A 165 1.20 -9.42 4.58
C ILE A 165 2.34 -10.11 5.31
N GLU A 166 3.56 -9.62 5.16
CA GLU A 166 4.76 -10.10 5.85
C GLU A 166 5.39 -8.97 6.68
N ILE A 167 5.49 -9.14 7.99
CA ILE A 167 6.11 -8.16 8.87
C ILE A 167 7.31 -8.81 9.54
N ARG A 168 8.48 -8.23 9.32
CA ARG A 168 9.72 -8.67 9.96
C ARG A 168 10.44 -7.49 10.58
N GLN A 169 10.42 -7.39 11.90
CA GLN A 169 10.91 -6.22 12.62
C GLN A 169 11.68 -6.62 13.88
N PRO A 170 12.78 -5.91 14.22
CA PRO A 170 13.47 -6.13 15.49
C PRO A 170 12.57 -5.83 16.69
N PHE A 171 11.72 -4.82 16.57
CA PHE A 171 10.80 -4.43 17.62
C PHE A 171 9.47 -3.96 17.04
N LEU A 172 8.36 -4.39 17.64
CA LEU A 172 7.02 -3.89 17.33
C LEU A 172 6.24 -3.61 18.62
N ASN A 173 5.70 -2.40 18.73
CA ASN A 173 4.75 -2.07 19.80
C ASN A 173 3.31 -2.32 19.31
N ALA A 174 2.79 -3.52 19.57
CA ALA A 174 1.46 -3.92 19.14
C ALA A 174 0.35 -3.07 19.78
N ASP A 175 0.52 -2.59 21.01
CA ASP A 175 -0.46 -1.71 21.68
C ASP A 175 -0.69 -0.42 20.88
N LYS A 176 0.38 0.21 20.38
CA LYS A 176 0.28 1.41 19.54
C LYS A 176 -0.38 1.12 18.20
N TRP A 177 -0.09 -0.03 17.59
CA TRP A 177 -0.71 -0.43 16.32
C TRP A 177 -2.19 -0.76 16.47
N LEU A 178 -2.60 -1.41 17.56
CA LEU A 178 -4.00 -1.70 17.83
C LEU A 178 -4.83 -0.41 17.95
N ALA A 179 -4.31 0.60 18.64
CA ALA A 179 -4.97 1.91 18.74
C ALA A 179 -5.20 2.58 17.37
N VAL A 180 -4.32 2.34 16.39
CA VAL A 180 -4.38 2.91 15.03
C VAL A 180 -5.09 1.99 14.03
N LEU A 181 -5.50 0.77 14.40
CA LEU A 181 -6.19 -0.15 13.49
C LEU A 181 -7.63 -0.47 13.94
N ALA A 182 -7.88 -0.35 15.24
CA ALA A 182 -9.18 -0.55 15.87
C ALA A 182 -9.55 0.68 16.72
N PRO A 183 -9.77 1.85 16.09
CA PRO A 183 -10.25 3.03 16.79
C PRO A 183 -11.70 2.79 17.23
N ASP A 184 -12.13 3.47 18.30
CA ASP A 184 -13.48 3.33 18.85
C ASP A 184 -14.57 3.58 17.78
N GLU A 185 -15.58 2.70 17.75
CA GLU A 185 -16.51 2.49 16.62
C GLU A 185 -17.29 3.72 16.14
N VAL A 186 -17.42 4.75 16.97
CA VAL A 186 -18.33 5.90 16.74
C VAL A 186 -17.93 6.71 15.50
N ASN A 187 -16.68 6.62 15.04
CA ASN A 187 -16.14 7.45 13.95
C ASN A 187 -15.64 6.67 12.73
N ARG A 188 -16.00 5.39 12.53
CA ARG A 188 -15.43 4.61 11.42
C ARG A 188 -16.11 4.93 10.07
N PRO A 189 -15.44 5.57 9.09
CA PRO A 189 -15.96 5.64 7.74
C PRO A 189 -15.99 4.23 7.12
N ALA A 190 -16.93 4.01 6.18
CA ALA A 190 -17.07 2.72 5.51
C ALA A 190 -15.76 2.34 4.78
N GLN A 191 -15.09 1.28 5.24
CA GLN A 191 -13.84 0.85 4.61
C GLN A 191 -14.08 0.21 3.23
N PRO A 192 -13.08 0.29 2.33
CA PRO A 192 -13.04 -0.51 1.11
C PRO A 192 -12.99 -1.98 1.49
N ARG A 193 -14.15 -2.63 1.36
CA ARG A 193 -14.30 -4.07 1.59
C ARG A 193 -13.34 -4.88 0.72
N ALA A 194 -12.84 -4.34 -0.39
CA ALA A 194 -11.99 -5.02 -1.35
C ALA A 194 -10.64 -5.48 -0.78
N PHE A 195 -9.86 -4.60 -0.14
CA PHE A 195 -8.55 -4.99 0.41
C PHE A 195 -8.70 -5.98 1.56
N GLN A 196 -9.59 -5.67 2.52
CA GLN A 196 -9.86 -6.53 3.67
C GLN A 196 -10.35 -7.92 3.21
N SER A 197 -11.33 -7.99 2.29
CA SER A 197 -11.83 -9.27 1.77
C SER A 197 -10.83 -10.02 0.88
N ALA A 198 -9.76 -9.37 0.44
CA ALA A 198 -8.66 -9.98 -0.32
C ALA A 198 -7.53 -10.49 0.59
N LEU A 199 -7.44 -10.06 1.85
CA LEU A 199 -6.43 -10.56 2.80
C LEU A 199 -6.60 -12.06 3.04
N ARG A 200 -5.50 -12.81 2.93
CA ARG A 200 -5.48 -14.27 3.10
C ARG A 200 -4.49 -14.72 4.14
N VAL A 201 -3.35 -14.05 4.23
CA VAL A 201 -2.25 -14.46 5.12
C VAL A 201 -1.63 -13.23 5.77
N VAL A 202 -1.37 -13.30 7.06
CA VAL A 202 -0.52 -12.35 7.79
C VAL A 202 0.56 -13.17 8.50
N GLU A 203 1.82 -12.84 8.23
CA GLU A 203 2.98 -13.49 8.84
C GLU A 203 3.81 -12.43 9.56
N LEU A 204 4.12 -12.69 10.83
CA LEU A 204 4.91 -11.84 11.71
C LEU A 204 6.13 -12.63 12.18
N GLU A 205 7.31 -12.02 12.05
CA GLU A 205 8.58 -12.48 12.62
C GLU A 205 9.20 -11.30 13.38
N LEU A 206 9.11 -11.32 14.70
CA LEU A 206 9.50 -10.22 15.57
C LEU A 206 10.56 -10.68 16.56
N ASP A 207 11.68 -9.95 16.66
CA ASP A 207 12.71 -10.25 17.68
C ASP A 207 12.22 -9.82 19.09
N GLU A 208 11.40 -8.77 19.14
CA GLU A 208 10.73 -8.29 20.34
C GLU A 208 9.33 -7.73 20.01
N VAL A 209 8.31 -8.10 20.77
CA VAL A 209 6.98 -7.50 20.69
C VAL A 209 6.49 -7.01 22.05
N ARG A 210 5.92 -5.80 22.06
CA ARG A 210 5.18 -5.28 23.22
C ARG A 210 3.69 -5.37 22.99
N LEU A 211 2.99 -6.06 23.89
CA LEU A 211 1.53 -6.23 23.87
C LEU A 211 1.01 -6.21 25.32
N LEU A 212 -0.11 -5.52 25.56
CA LEU A 212 -0.68 -5.27 26.88
C LEU A 212 0.34 -4.67 27.85
N SER A 213 1.16 -3.75 27.36
CA SER A 213 2.28 -3.14 28.10
C SER A 213 3.35 -4.12 28.61
N ARG A 214 3.35 -5.36 28.09
CA ARG A 214 4.34 -6.40 28.44
C ARG A 214 5.24 -6.68 27.25
N ASN A 215 6.52 -6.92 27.52
CA ASN A 215 7.44 -7.47 26.52
C ASN A 215 7.25 -8.99 26.47
N LEU A 216 6.95 -9.53 25.28
CA LEU A 216 6.74 -10.96 25.04
C LEU A 216 7.93 -11.63 24.34
N GLY A 217 9.07 -10.94 24.23
CA GLY A 217 10.28 -11.45 23.61
C GLY A 217 10.09 -11.76 22.12
N ALA A 218 10.87 -12.71 21.61
CA ALA A 218 10.79 -13.13 20.23
C ALA A 218 9.43 -13.79 19.98
N THR A 219 8.75 -13.37 18.91
CA THR A 219 7.41 -13.85 18.59
C THR A 219 7.26 -14.04 17.08
N ASN A 220 6.84 -15.23 16.71
CA ASN A 220 6.38 -15.58 15.37
C ASN A 220 4.87 -15.77 15.40
N ALA A 221 4.17 -15.23 14.42
CA ALA A 221 2.75 -15.46 14.25
C ALA A 221 2.40 -15.68 12.78
N ARG A 222 1.44 -16.56 12.54
CA ARG A 222 0.86 -16.78 11.23
C ARG A 222 -0.65 -16.83 11.35
N ALA A 223 -1.32 -15.94 10.64
CA ALA A 223 -2.77 -15.93 10.53
C ALA A 223 -3.19 -16.22 9.10
N ILE A 224 -4.22 -17.06 8.93
CA ILE A 224 -4.81 -17.38 7.63
C ILE A 224 -6.32 -17.12 7.64
N SER A 225 -6.84 -16.69 6.49
CA SER A 225 -8.27 -16.50 6.25
C SER A 225 -8.66 -16.90 4.83
N GLY A 226 -9.86 -17.45 4.66
CA GLY A 226 -10.44 -17.73 3.34
C GLY A 226 -11.17 -16.53 2.73
N ASN A 227 -11.63 -15.59 3.57
CA ASN A 227 -12.52 -14.50 3.19
C ASN A 227 -12.11 -13.13 3.74
N GLY A 228 -10.96 -13.05 4.43
CA GLY A 228 -10.46 -11.85 5.09
C GLY A 228 -11.18 -11.50 6.39
N ARG A 229 -12.14 -12.32 6.83
CA ARG A 229 -12.99 -12.07 8.01
C ARG A 229 -12.78 -13.11 9.10
N ASP A 230 -12.80 -14.39 8.73
CA ASP A 230 -12.60 -15.49 9.67
C ASP A 230 -11.14 -15.91 9.65
N TRP A 231 -10.47 -15.73 10.77
CA TRP A 231 -9.03 -15.92 10.91
C TRP A 231 -8.75 -17.07 11.86
N LYS A 232 -7.80 -17.92 11.45
CA LYS A 232 -7.10 -18.86 12.33
C LYS A 232 -5.66 -18.41 12.42
N ALA A 233 -5.16 -18.22 13.62
CA ALA A 233 -3.80 -17.77 13.88
C ALA A 233 -3.06 -18.74 14.78
N TRP A 234 -1.79 -18.95 14.49
CA TRP A 234 -0.84 -19.67 15.35
C TRP A 234 0.23 -18.70 15.79
N ILE A 235 0.52 -18.70 17.09
CA ILE A 235 1.53 -17.85 17.72
C ILE A 235 2.54 -18.77 18.40
N SER A 236 3.82 -18.46 18.24
CA SER A 236 4.92 -19.13 18.91
C SER A 236 5.98 -18.09 19.26
N GLY A 237 6.27 -17.95 20.54
CA GLY A 237 7.26 -17.02 21.07
C GLY A 237 7.72 -17.43 22.47
N ASP A 238 8.63 -16.65 23.04
CA ASP A 238 9.28 -16.96 24.31
C ASP A 238 8.28 -17.02 25.48
N PHE A 239 7.28 -16.14 25.46
CA PHE A 239 6.30 -15.99 26.54
C PHE A 239 4.85 -16.23 26.10
N ILE A 240 4.63 -16.57 24.82
CA ILE A 240 3.29 -16.81 24.28
C ILE A 240 3.32 -17.91 23.23
N SER A 241 2.41 -18.87 23.36
CA SER A 241 2.19 -19.90 22.35
C SER A 241 0.74 -20.32 22.33
N GLY A 242 0.21 -20.61 21.15
CA GLY A 242 -1.14 -21.17 21.03
C GLY A 242 -1.78 -20.91 19.68
N GLN A 243 -3.03 -21.33 19.59
CA GLN A 243 -3.89 -21.07 18.45
C GLN A 243 -5.02 -20.12 18.84
N ILE A 244 -5.32 -19.16 17.97
CA ILE A 244 -6.43 -18.22 18.13
C ILE A 244 -7.35 -18.38 16.91
N THR A 245 -8.66 -18.40 17.15
CA THR A 245 -9.65 -18.22 16.08
C THR A 245 -10.40 -16.92 16.36
N ALA A 246 -10.53 -16.07 15.35
CA ALA A 246 -11.22 -14.79 15.48
C ALA A 246 -12.06 -14.52 14.23
N ALA A 247 -13.29 -14.05 14.44
CA ALA A 247 -14.13 -13.55 13.36
C ALA A 247 -14.19 -12.02 13.44
N LEU A 248 -13.79 -11.34 12.36
CA LEU A 248 -14.01 -9.91 12.20
C LEU A 248 -15.51 -9.70 11.91
N THR A 249 -16.27 -9.45 12.97
CA THR A 249 -17.67 -9.05 12.84
C THR A 249 -17.75 -7.65 12.22
N SER A 250 -18.90 -7.28 11.67
CA SER A 250 -19.15 -5.91 11.19
C SER A 250 -19.07 -4.85 12.31
N LYS A 251 -18.89 -5.29 13.57
CA LYS A 251 -18.73 -4.50 14.78
C LYS A 251 -17.31 -4.55 15.37
N GLY A 252 -16.30 -4.99 14.61
CA GLY A 252 -14.89 -4.95 15.03
C GLY A 252 -14.51 -5.79 16.26
N GLU A 253 -15.47 -6.34 17.00
CA GLU A 253 -15.23 -7.13 18.19
C GLU A 253 -14.91 -8.59 17.78
N PRO A 254 -13.77 -9.13 18.22
CA PRO A 254 -13.51 -10.55 18.13
C PRO A 254 -14.44 -11.29 19.08
N ASN A 255 -15.39 -12.06 18.54
CA ASN A 255 -16.14 -13.01 19.34
C ASN A 255 -15.24 -14.20 19.71
N ASN A 256 -15.07 -14.39 21.02
CA ASN A 256 -14.49 -15.55 21.70
C ASN A 256 -13.02 -15.89 21.35
N TYR A 257 -12.12 -15.52 22.26
CA TYR A 257 -10.80 -16.14 22.35
C TYR A 257 -10.95 -17.51 23.02
N THR A 258 -10.89 -18.59 22.25
CA THR A 258 -10.62 -19.91 22.83
C THR A 258 -9.12 -20.17 22.72
N MET A 259 -8.40 -19.99 23.83
CA MET A 259 -7.06 -20.56 23.98
C MET A 259 -7.23 -22.04 24.30
N ASN A 260 -6.78 -22.90 23.39
CA ASN A 260 -6.56 -24.32 23.66
C ASN A 260 -5.07 -24.58 23.73
#